data_AF-A0A6L2LA30-F1
#
_entry.id   AF-A0A6L2LA30-F1
#
_cell.length_a   1.000
_cell.length_b   1.000
_cell.length_c   1.000
_cell.angle_alpha   90.00
_cell.angle_beta   90.00
_cell.angle_gamma   90.00
#
_symmetry.space_group_name_H-M   'P 1'
#
loop_
_entity.id
_entity.type
_entity.pdbx_description
1 polymer ?
#
loop_
_entity_poly.entity_id
_entity_poly.type
_entity_poly.pdbx_seq_one_letter_code
_entity_poly.pdbx_strand_id
1 'polypeptide(L)'
;MPELMEANTVEAIRRRAKRENDDYICRGHILSCISNSLFDIYQNVESAKELWDSLDSKCMAEDASSERKSRKGQNRDETEQKREAWRNREKSKAVTVKRARKTEENAKRMAKNA
;
A
#
# COMPACT_ATOMS: atom_id res chain seq x y z
N MET A 1 -40.15 -48.07 -17.63
CA MET A 1 -38.82 -47.44 -17.48
C MET A 1 -38.78 -46.39 -16.36
N PRO A 2 -39.09 -46.73 -15.09
CA PRO A 2 -38.92 -45.82 -13.95
C PRO A 2 -37.50 -45.81 -13.33
N GLU A 3 -36.73 -46.90 -13.43
CA GLU A 3 -35.38 -47.02 -12.83
C GLU A 3 -34.37 -45.94 -13.27
N LEU A 4 -34.46 -45.46 -14.52
CA LEU A 4 -33.54 -44.46 -15.05
C LEU A 4 -33.77 -43.07 -14.46
N MET A 5 -35.00 -42.74 -14.07
CA MET A 5 -35.31 -41.47 -13.39
C MET A 5 -34.79 -41.48 -11.96
N GLU A 6 -34.90 -42.60 -11.25
CA GLU A 6 -34.40 -42.73 -9.88
C GLU A 6 -32.87 -42.67 -9.82
N ALA A 7 -32.18 -43.39 -10.71
CA ALA A 7 -30.72 -43.33 -10.80
C ALA A 7 -30.19 -41.91 -11.12
N ASN A 8 -30.85 -41.19 -12.04
CA ASN A 8 -30.53 -39.80 -12.34
C ASN A 8 -30.76 -38.88 -11.14
N THR A 9 -31.81 -39.13 -10.35
CA THR A 9 -32.14 -38.35 -9.15
C THR A 9 -31.10 -38.57 -8.05
N VAL A 10 -30.67 -39.82 -7.83
CA VAL A 10 -29.61 -40.17 -6.86
C VAL A 10 -28.27 -39.54 -7.26
N GLU A 11 -27.88 -39.62 -8.53
CA GLU A 11 -26.65 -38.97 -9.03
C GLU A 11 -26.72 -37.43 -8.92
N ALA A 12 -27.89 -36.82 -9.14
CA ALA A 12 -28.08 -35.39 -8.94
C ALA A 12 -27.96 -34.96 -7.46
N ILE A 13 -28.50 -35.76 -6.53
CA ILE A 13 -28.35 -35.53 -5.08
C ILE A 13 -26.88 -35.64 -4.69
N ARG A 14 -26.19 -36.69 -5.15
CA ARG A 14 -24.76 -36.90 -4.87
C ARG A 14 -23.88 -35.76 -5.41
N ARG A 15 -24.21 -35.24 -6.59
CA ARG A 15 -23.55 -34.05 -7.16
C ARG A 15 -23.79 -32.78 -6.34
N ARG A 16 -25.00 -32.57 -5.81
CA ARG A 16 -25.29 -31.43 -4.91
C ARG A 16 -24.53 -31.55 -3.60
N ALA A 17 -24.59 -32.70 -2.95
CA ALA A 17 -23.87 -32.94 -1.70
C ALA A 17 -22.35 -32.72 -1.84
N LYS A 18 -21.76 -33.14 -2.98
CA LYS A 18 -20.35 -32.83 -3.27
C LYS A 18 -20.10 -31.33 -3.36
N ARG A 19 -20.94 -30.58 -4.10
CA ARG A 19 -20.80 -29.12 -4.21
C ARG A 19 -20.93 -28.41 -2.87
N GLU A 20 -21.87 -28.84 -2.04
CA GLU A 20 -22.09 -28.27 -0.70
C GLU A 20 -20.90 -28.54 0.22
N ASN A 21 -20.33 -29.75 0.16
CA ASN A 21 -19.12 -30.08 0.90
C ASN A 21 -17.90 -29.28 0.42
N ASP A 22 -17.72 -29.16 -0.90
CA ASP A 22 -16.64 -28.37 -1.49
C ASP A 22 -16.78 -26.88 -1.11
N ASP A 23 -18.01 -26.32 -1.11
CA ASP A 23 -18.28 -24.95 -0.67
C ASP A 23 -17.94 -24.75 0.81
N TYR A 24 -18.31 -25.69 1.68
CA TYR A 24 -17.97 -25.64 3.11
C TYR A 24 -16.45 -25.65 3.35
N ILE A 25 -15.71 -26.52 2.66
CA ILE A 25 -14.23 -26.58 2.78
C ILE A 25 -13.59 -25.28 2.28
N CYS A 26 -14.01 -24.80 1.10
CA CYS A 26 -13.53 -23.52 0.56
C CYS A 26 -13.80 -22.37 1.52
N ARG A 27 -15.00 -22.31 2.11
CA ARG A 27 -15.37 -21.28 3.08
C ARG A 27 -14.47 -21.29 4.30
N GLY A 28 -14.20 -22.48 4.86
CA GLY A 28 -13.29 -22.64 6.00
C GLY A 28 -11.87 -22.15 5.69
N HIS A 29 -11.35 -22.44 4.51
CA HIS A 29 -10.03 -21.95 4.08
C HIS A 29 -9.99 -20.43 3.94
N ILE A 30 -10.99 -19.82 3.30
CA ILE A 30 -11.02 -18.36 3.13
C ILE A 30 -11.15 -17.67 4.51
N LEU A 31 -12.02 -18.18 5.38
CA LEU A 31 -12.18 -17.69 6.74
C LEU A 31 -10.90 -17.82 7.58
N SER A 32 -10.10 -18.87 7.34
CA SER A 32 -8.79 -19.03 8.00
C SER A 32 -7.73 -18.05 7.52
N CYS A 33 -7.87 -17.49 6.30
CA CYS A 33 -6.92 -16.54 5.73
C CYS A 33 -7.20 -15.09 6.11
N ILE A 34 -8.42 -14.76 6.54
CA ILE A 34 -8.81 -13.41 6.94
C ILE A 34 -8.48 -13.13 8.41
N SER A 35 -8.27 -11.86 8.75
CA SER A 35 -7.99 -11.45 10.13
C SER A 35 -9.22 -11.58 11.03
N ASN A 36 -9.00 -11.82 12.34
CA ASN A 36 -10.08 -12.01 13.32
C ASN A 36 -11.14 -10.89 13.31
N SER A 37 -10.78 -9.65 12.97
CA SER A 37 -11.73 -8.54 12.88
C SER A 37 -12.71 -8.64 11.70
N LEU A 38 -12.30 -9.27 10.60
CA LEU A 38 -13.16 -9.53 9.43
C LEU A 38 -13.89 -10.87 9.59
N PHE A 39 -13.32 -11.82 10.33
CA PHE A 39 -13.93 -13.11 10.62
C PHE A 39 -15.32 -12.98 11.25
N ASP A 40 -15.50 -12.15 12.29
CA ASP A 40 -16.80 -11.90 12.95
C ASP A 40 -17.88 -11.40 11.99
N ILE A 41 -17.49 -10.65 10.96
CA ILE A 41 -18.43 -10.07 9.97
C ILE A 41 -18.83 -11.13 8.94
N TYR A 42 -17.88 -11.95 8.51
CA TYR A 42 -18.05 -12.86 7.38
C TYR A 42 -18.39 -14.30 7.79
N GLN A 43 -18.32 -14.67 9.07
CA GLN A 43 -18.64 -16.01 9.57
C GLN A 43 -20.07 -16.49 9.24
N ASN A 44 -21.01 -15.55 9.06
CA ASN A 44 -22.42 -15.84 8.81
C ASN A 44 -22.74 -16.01 7.31
N VAL A 45 -21.78 -15.78 6.42
CA VAL A 45 -22.00 -15.96 4.98
C VAL A 45 -21.99 -17.45 4.67
N GLU A 46 -23.06 -17.96 4.06
CA GLU A 46 -23.17 -19.40 3.79
C GLU A 46 -22.40 -19.85 2.55
N SER A 47 -22.20 -18.98 1.55
CA SER A 47 -21.48 -19.34 0.33
C SER A 47 -20.05 -18.83 0.30
N ALA A 48 -19.10 -19.72 -0.01
CA ALA A 48 -17.70 -19.35 -0.23
C ALA A 48 -17.54 -18.30 -1.35
N LYS A 49 -18.40 -18.33 -2.37
CA LYS A 49 -18.34 -17.41 -3.51
C LYS A 49 -18.70 -15.98 -3.12
N GLU A 50 -19.80 -15.79 -2.39
CA GLU A 50 -20.26 -14.48 -1.91
C GLU A 50 -19.24 -13.85 -0.95
N LEU A 51 -18.63 -14.71 -0.11
CA LEU A 51 -17.59 -14.33 0.82
C LEU A 51 -16.34 -13.82 0.07
N TRP A 52 -15.89 -14.55 -0.97
CA TRP A 52 -14.76 -14.13 -1.80
C TRP A 52 -15.03 -12.85 -2.58
N ASP A 53 -16.21 -12.71 -3.20
CA ASP A 53 -16.59 -11.52 -3.99
C ASP A 53 -16.58 -10.25 -3.13
N SER A 54 -17.11 -10.35 -1.90
CA SER A 54 -17.10 -9.26 -0.93
C SER A 54 -15.69 -8.86 -0.49
N LEU A 55 -14.80 -9.84 -0.30
CA LEU A 55 -13.40 -9.61 0.08
C LEU A 55 -12.60 -8.99 -1.07
N ASP A 56 -12.77 -9.50 -2.30
CA ASP A 56 -12.10 -9.03 -3.51
C ASP A 56 -12.45 -7.56 -3.80
N SER A 57 -13.74 -7.21 -3.73
CA SER A 57 -14.24 -5.85 -3.91
C SER A 57 -13.58 -4.84 -2.95
N LYS A 58 -13.40 -5.25 -1.69
CA LYS A 58 -12.79 -4.41 -0.66
C LYS A 58 -11.27 -4.30 -0.82
N CYS A 59 -10.62 -5.37 -1.24
CA CYS A 59 -9.18 -5.39 -1.52
C CYS A 59 -8.80 -4.35 -2.59
N MET A 60 -9.56 -4.28 -3.68
CA MET A 60 -9.33 -3.29 -4.75
C MET A 60 -9.47 -1.83 -4.26
N ALA A 61 -10.36 -1.58 -3.30
CA ALA A 61 -10.55 -0.25 -2.71
C ALA A 61 -9.41 0.14 -1.74
N GLU A 62 -8.86 -0.83 -1.00
CA GLU A 62 -7.76 -0.60 -0.06
C GLU A 62 -6.41 -0.39 -0.76
N ASP A 63 -6.13 -1.12 -1.84
CA ASP A 63 -4.90 -0.93 -2.63
C ASP A 63 -4.83 0.45 -3.29
N ALA A 64 -5.96 0.99 -3.74
CA ALA A 64 -6.04 2.36 -4.26
C ALA A 64 -5.78 3.44 -3.18
N SER A 65 -5.93 3.10 -1.90
CA SER A 65 -5.71 4.00 -0.75
C SER A 65 -4.26 3.92 -0.23
N SER A 66 -3.67 2.72 -0.22
CA SER A 66 -2.29 2.49 0.21
C SER A 66 -1.28 3.16 -0.74
N GLU A 67 -1.52 3.12 -2.06
CA GLU A 67 -0.65 3.76 -3.06
C GLU A 67 -0.59 5.30 -2.89
N ARG A 68 -1.71 5.92 -2.53
CA ARG A 68 -1.78 7.39 -2.33
C ARG A 68 -1.00 7.87 -1.11
N LYS A 69 -0.93 7.04 -0.05
CA LYS A 69 -0.17 7.39 1.16
C LYS A 69 1.34 7.33 0.89
N SER A 70 1.80 6.34 0.12
CA SER A 70 3.22 6.20 -0.24
C SER A 70 3.72 7.38 -1.09
N ARG A 71 2.94 7.81 -2.09
CA ARG A 71 3.31 8.97 -2.93
C ARG A 71 3.41 10.29 -2.14
N LYS A 72 2.55 10.52 -1.15
CA LYS A 72 2.52 11.80 -0.41
C LYS A 72 3.72 11.98 0.53
N GLY A 73 4.26 10.89 1.08
CA GLY A 73 5.51 10.91 1.85
C GLY A 73 6.70 11.30 0.97
N GLN A 74 6.92 10.57 -0.11
CA GLN A 74 8.06 10.75 -1.03
C GLN A 74 8.18 12.18 -1.60
N ASN A 75 7.04 12.79 -1.98
CA ASN A 75 7.04 14.17 -2.49
C ASN A 75 7.39 15.21 -1.40
N ARG A 76 7.10 14.93 -0.12
CA ARG A 76 7.42 15.84 0.98
C ARG A 76 8.92 15.81 1.30
N ASP A 77 9.51 14.63 1.33
CA ASP A 77 10.94 14.46 1.55
C ASP A 77 11.78 15.10 0.43
N GLU A 78 11.36 14.92 -0.83
CA GLU A 78 12.05 15.52 -1.98
C GLU A 78 11.95 17.06 -2.01
N THR A 79 10.80 17.62 -1.59
CA THR A 79 10.60 19.08 -1.54
C THR A 79 11.40 19.73 -0.41
N GLU A 80 11.57 19.08 0.74
CA GLU A 80 12.41 19.57 1.83
C GLU A 80 13.90 19.49 1.47
N GLN A 81 14.38 18.38 0.88
CA GLN A 81 15.77 18.23 0.46
C GLN A 81 16.19 19.28 -0.59
N LYS A 82 15.33 19.56 -1.57
CA LYS A 82 15.56 20.62 -2.56
C LYS A 82 15.70 21.99 -1.88
N ARG A 83 14.83 22.33 -0.92
CA ARG A 83 14.88 23.61 -0.19
C ARG A 83 16.15 23.76 0.63
N GLU A 84 16.61 22.70 1.28
CA GLU A 84 17.86 22.71 2.05
C GLU A 84 19.08 22.87 1.16
N ALA A 85 19.12 22.22 0.00
CA ALA A 85 20.21 22.37 -0.97
C ALA A 85 20.34 23.82 -1.47
N TRP A 86 19.22 24.48 -1.78
CA TRP A 86 19.20 25.91 -2.13
C TRP A 86 19.73 26.78 -0.99
N ARG A 87 19.23 26.57 0.24
CA ARG A 87 19.67 27.33 1.42
C ARG A 87 21.15 27.13 1.72
N ASN A 88 21.67 25.91 1.56
CA ASN A 88 23.09 25.61 1.75
C ASN A 88 23.95 26.31 0.69
N ARG A 89 23.53 26.28 -0.57
CA ARG A 89 24.21 27.00 -1.66
C ARG A 89 24.28 28.50 -1.41
N GLU A 90 23.21 29.11 -0.90
CA GLU A 90 23.21 30.53 -0.53
C GLU A 90 24.15 30.84 0.64
N LYS A 91 24.14 30.00 1.68
CA LYS A 91 25.07 30.13 2.81
C LYS A 91 26.53 30.01 2.34
N SER A 92 26.83 29.07 1.45
CA SER A 92 28.17 28.88 0.87
C SER A 92 28.63 30.09 0.06
N LYS A 93 27.76 30.64 -0.79
CA LYS A 93 28.03 31.88 -1.54
C LYS A 93 28.30 33.07 -0.62
N ALA A 94 27.56 33.20 0.49
CA ALA A 94 27.79 34.28 1.44
C ALA A 94 29.16 34.17 2.14
N VAL A 95 29.63 32.95 2.42
CA VAL A 95 30.95 32.70 3.02
C VAL A 95 32.08 33.07 2.06
N THR A 96 31.98 32.69 0.78
CA THR A 96 33.02 33.01 -0.21
C THR A 96 33.14 34.51 -0.45
N VAL A 97 32.01 35.24 -0.55
CA VAL A 97 31.99 36.70 -0.70
C VAL A 97 32.63 37.39 0.51
N LYS A 98 32.29 36.97 1.73
CA LYS A 98 32.89 37.53 2.95
C LYS A 98 34.39 37.31 3.02
N ARG A 99 34.88 36.13 2.62
CA ARG A 99 36.32 35.80 2.59
C ARG A 99 37.07 36.66 1.58
N ALA A 100 36.53 36.84 0.37
CA ALA A 100 37.13 37.70 -0.66
C ALA A 100 37.24 39.17 -0.21
N ARG A 101 36.17 39.69 0.42
CA ARG A 101 36.18 41.04 1.00
C ARG A 101 37.25 41.17 2.10
N LYS A 102 37.43 40.14 2.92
CA LYS A 102 38.41 40.16 4.01
C LYS A 102 39.85 40.10 3.50
N THR A 103 40.13 39.31 2.48
CA THR A 103 41.46 39.27 1.85
C THR A 103 41.82 40.60 1.20
N GLU A 104 40.87 41.25 0.54
CA GLU A 104 41.07 42.57 -0.05
C GLU A 104 41.31 43.65 1.02
N GLU A 105 40.50 43.66 2.08
CA GLU A 105 40.68 44.59 3.20
C GLU A 105 42.03 44.39 3.89
N ASN A 106 42.48 43.15 4.07
CA ASN A 106 43.78 42.86 4.67
C ASN A 106 44.94 43.35 3.77
N ALA A 107 44.87 43.11 2.46
CA ALA A 107 45.87 43.62 1.51
C ALA A 107 45.94 45.16 1.51
N LYS A 108 44.79 45.85 1.57
CA LYS A 108 44.71 47.31 1.68
C LYS A 108 45.35 47.85 2.97
N ARG A 109 45.22 47.12 4.09
CA ARG A 109 45.86 47.50 5.36
C ARG A 109 47.39 47.32 5.30
N MET A 110 47.88 46.24 4.68
CA MET A 110 49.31 45.98 4.49
C MET A 110 49.98 47.07 3.66
N ALA A 111 49.35 47.49 2.56
CA ALA A 111 49.89 48.55 1.69
C ALA A 111 49.93 49.95 2.34
N LYS A 112 49.19 50.17 3.43
CA LYS A 112 49.12 51.44 4.15
C LYS A 112 50.06 51.49 5.37
N ASN A 113 50.61 50.34 5.78
CA ASN A 113 51.52 50.21 6.91
C ASN A 113 52.96 49.86 6.48
N ALA A 114 53.20 49.70 5.17
CA ALA A 114 54.51 49.65 4.54
C ALA A 114 54.99 51.07 4.22
#